data_AF-A0A4V5UV77-F1
#
_entry.id   AF-A0A4V5UV77-F1
#
_cell.length_a   1.000
_cell.length_b   1.000
_cell.length_c   1.000
_cell.angle_alpha   90.00
_cell.angle_beta   90.00
_cell.angle_gamma   90.00
#
_symmetry.space_group_name_H-M   'P 1'
#
loop_
_entity.id
_entity.type
_entity.pdbx_description
1 polymer ?
#
loop_
_entity_poly.entity_id
_entity_poly.type
_entity_poly.pdbx_seq_one_letter_code
_entity_poly.pdbx_strand_id
1 'polypeptide(L)' 'MKIALQYVNDINGKTQAVQLPLTEWEKVLNKLKKYEQALKLRSDLKEAFEQVAVLKQTKGHKQTLNEFLNEL' A
#
# COMPACT_ATOMS: atom_id res chain seq x y z
N MET A 1 9.39 16.39 -4.66
CA MET A 1 8.80 16.45 -6.01
C MET A 1 8.18 17.82 -6.15
N LYS A 2 8.61 18.61 -7.15
CA LYS A 2 7.96 19.90 -7.46
C LYS A 2 6.89 19.59 -8.50
N ILE A 3 5.62 19.73 -8.14
CA ILE A 3 4.48 19.53 -9.04
C ILE A 3 3.99 20.91 -9.45
N ALA A 4 3.89 21.17 -10.75
CA ALA A 4 3.26 22.38 -11.25
C ALA A 4 1.73 22.24 -11.08
N LEU A 5 1.25 22.63 -9.91
CA LEU A 5 -0.17 22.63 -9.54
C LEU A 5 -0.80 23.98 -9.88
N GLN A 6 -1.98 23.93 -10.46
CA GLN A 6 -2.83 25.08 -10.69
C GLN A 6 -4.15 24.88 -9.95
N TYR A 7 -4.74 25.98 -9.49
CA TYR A 7 -6.01 25.96 -8.77
C TYR A 7 -7.07 26.60 -9.66
N VAL A 8 -8.18 25.90 -9.82
CA VAL A 8 -9.36 26.41 -10.51
C VAL A 8 -10.30 26.95 -9.45
N ASN A 9 -10.53 28.26 -9.49
CA ASN A 9 -11.40 28.97 -8.55
C ASN A 9 -12.72 29.35 -9.23
N ASP A 10 -13.79 29.47 -8.44
CA ASP A 10 -15.04 30.05 -8.90
C ASP A 10 -14.99 31.59 -8.95
N ILE A 11 -16.10 32.21 -9.34
CA ILE A 11 -16.26 33.67 -9.44
C ILE A 11 -16.03 34.40 -8.11
N ASN A 12 -16.14 33.70 -6.98
CA ASN A 12 -15.92 34.25 -5.64
C ASN A 12 -14.50 33.98 -5.13
N GLY A 13 -13.62 33.43 -5.98
CA GLY A 13 -12.24 33.09 -5.62
C GLY A 13 -12.12 31.82 -4.78
N LYS A 14 -13.19 31.04 -4.59
CA LYS A 14 -13.14 29.79 -3.85
C LYS A 14 -12.63 28.67 -4.76
N THR A 15 -11.62 27.94 -4.31
CA THR A 15 -11.05 26.81 -5.05
C THR A 15 -12.05 25.67 -5.17
N GLN A 16 -12.31 25.25 -6.40
CA GLN A 16 -13.22 24.17 -6.76
C GLN A 16 -12.47 22.93 -7.24
N ALA A 17 -11.33 23.11 -7.91
CA ALA A 17 -10.54 22.00 -8.41
C ALA A 17 -9.03 22.31 -8.41
N VAL A 18 -8.26 21.23 -8.46
CA VAL A 18 -6.82 21.25 -8.64
C VAL A 18 -6.51 20.68 -10.02
N GLN A 19 -5.81 21.45 -10.83
CA GLN A 19 -5.37 21.05 -12.16
C GLN A 19 -3.87 20.79 -12.14
N LEU A 20 -3.46 19.70 -12.78
CA LEU A 20 -2.06 19.37 -13.02
C LEU A 20 -1.91 18.64 -14.36
N PRO A 21 -0.71 18.65 -14.97
CA PRO A 21 -0.43 17.84 -16.15
C PRO A 21 -0.68 16.35 -15.88
N LEU A 22 -1.24 15.65 -16.86
CA LEU A 22 -1.54 14.22 -16.75
C LEU A 22 -0.30 13.39 -16.38
N THR A 23 0.86 13.72 -16.97
CA THR A 23 2.14 13.05 -16.66
C THR A 23 2.57 13.22 -15.21
N GLU A 24 2.26 14.34 -14.57
CA GLU A 24 2.51 14.55 -13.15
C GLU A 24 1.50 13.80 -12.29
N TRP A 25 0.24 13.71 -12.73
CA TRP A 25 -0.79 12.91 -12.06
C TRP A 25 -0.44 11.42 -12.05
N GLU A 26 0.01 10.89 -13.18
CA GLU A 26 0.49 9.50 -13.27
C GLU A 26 1.66 9.22 -12.33
N LYS A 27 2.60 10.17 -12.16
CA LYS A 27 3.70 10.03 -11.19
C LYS A 27 3.18 9.97 -9.75
N VAL A 28 2.18 10.79 -9.41
CA VAL A 28 1.54 10.78 -8.09
C VAL A 28 0.87 9.43 -7.84
N LEU A 29 0.06 8.95 -8.78
CA LEU A 29 -0.63 7.66 -8.68
C LEU A 29 0.36 6.50 -8.54
N ASN A 30 1.40 6.47 -9.36
CA ASN A 30 2.42 5.42 -9.28
C ASN A 30 3.14 5.41 -7.93
N LYS A 31 3.42 6.60 -7.37
CA LYS A 31 4.05 6.70 -6.05
C LYS A 31 3.09 6.25 -4.94
N LEU A 32 1.82 6.65 -5.01
CA LEU A 32 0.80 6.21 -4.06
C LEU A 32 0.66 4.69 -4.06
N LYS A 33 0.52 4.08 -5.24
CA LYS A 33 0.43 2.62 -5.41
C LYS A 33 1.63 1.89 -4.79
N LYS A 34 2.85 2.40 -4.98
CA LYS A 34 4.05 1.82 -4.36
C LYS A 34 4.00 1.90 -2.83
N TYR A 35 3.53 3.01 -2.26
CA TYR A 35 3.38 3.11 -0.80
C TYR A 35 2.30 2.18 -0.26
N GLU A 36 1.15 2.09 -0.93
CA GLU A 36 0.08 1.16 -0.56
C GLU A 36 0.58 -0.29 -0.59
N GLN A 37 1.32 -0.67 -1.63
CA GLN A 37 1.95 -1.99 -1.72
C GLN A 37 2.96 -2.22 -0.59
N ALA A 38 3.80 -1.24 -0.28
CA ALA A 38 4.77 -1.35 0.82
C ALA A 38 4.09 -1.45 2.20
N LEU A 39 3.00 -0.70 2.41
CA LEU A 39 2.20 -0.75 3.63
C LEU A 39 1.52 -2.12 3.78
N LYS A 40 0.92 -2.61 2.70
CA LYS A 40 0.32 -3.95 2.67
C LYS A 40 1.36 -5.02 2.99
N LEU A 41 2.50 -5.02 2.29
CA LEU A 41 3.58 -5.97 2.55
C LEU A 41 4.05 -5.92 4.01
N ARG A 42 4.21 -4.73 4.60
CA ARG A 42 4.58 -4.58 6.01
C ARG A 42 3.52 -5.18 6.94
N SER A 43 2.25 -4.97 6.64
CA SER A 43 1.14 -5.55 7.40
C SER A 43 1.15 -7.07 7.30
N ASP A 44 1.22 -7.61 6.09
CA ASP A 44 1.24 -9.05 5.81
C ASP A 44 2.45 -9.72 6.51
N LEU A 45 3.63 -9.09 6.47
CA LEU A 45 4.81 -9.59 7.19
C LEU A 45 4.61 -9.58 8.70
N LYS A 46 4.03 -8.51 9.25
CA LYS A 46 3.76 -8.43 10.69
C LYS A 46 2.84 -9.57 11.14
N GLU A 47 1.77 -9.81 10.39
CA GLU A 47 0.84 -10.90 10.65
C GLU A 47 1.55 -12.26 10.57
N ALA A 48 2.34 -12.50 9.52
CA ALA A 48 3.11 -13.74 9.38
C ALA A 48 4.09 -13.95 10.56
N PHE A 49 4.75 -12.89 11.05
CA PHE A 49 5.62 -12.98 12.22
C PHE A 49 4.85 -13.35 13.50
N GLU A 50 3.66 -12.77 13.70
CA GLU A 50 2.79 -13.10 14.83
C GLU A 50 2.33 -14.57 14.77
N GLN A 51 1.90 -15.04 13.59
CA GLN A 51 1.54 -16.44 13.37
C GLN A 51 2.71 -17.40 13.66
N VAL A 52 3.92 -17.08 13.19
CA VAL A 52 5.12 -17.88 13.47
C VAL A 52 5.47 -17.87 14.96
N ALA A 53 5.27 -16.75 15.66
CA ALA A 53 5.51 -16.68 17.10
C ALA A 53 4.54 -17.61 17.87
N VAL A 54 3.26 -17.64 17.48
CA VAL A 54 2.27 -18.57 18.05
C VAL A 54 2.66 -20.02 17.76
N LEU A 55 3.02 -20.34 16.51
CA LEU A 55 3.47 -21.69 16.12
C LEU A 55 4.72 -22.15 16.87
N LYS A 56 5.61 -21.23 17.26
CA LYS A 56 6.78 -21.57 18.09
C LYS A 56 6.41 -21.95 19.52
N GLN A 57 5.34 -21.38 20.05
CA GLN A 57 4.87 -21.62 21.42
C GLN A 57 3.98 -22.86 21.53
N THR A 58 3.26 -23.22 20.46
CA THR A 58 2.43 -24.42 20.42
C THR A 58 3.29 -25.68 20.37
N LYS A 59 3.01 -26.63 21.26
CA LYS A 59 3.52 -28.00 21.20
C LYS A 59 2.59 -28.84 20.32
N GLY A 60 2.75 -28.74 19.00
CA GLY A 60 1.93 -29.45 18.02
C GLY A 60 2.60 -29.52 16.64
N HIS A 61 1.95 -30.20 15.68
CA HIS A 61 2.42 -30.27 14.30
C HIS A 61 2.52 -28.85 13.72
N LYS A 62 3.69 -28.52 13.16
CA LYS A 62 3.92 -27.24 12.49
C LYS A 62 3.78 -27.49 11.00
N GLN A 63 2.87 -26.78 10.34
CA GLN A 63 2.71 -26.86 8.90
C GLN A 63 4.07 -26.61 8.22
N THR A 64 4.48 -27.55 7.38
CA THR A 64 5.70 -27.46 6.59
C THR A 64 5.46 -26.64 5.33
N LEU A 65 6.53 -26.10 4.74
CA LEU A 65 6.44 -25.37 3.47
C LEU A 65 5.79 -26.21 2.37
N ASN A 66 6.07 -27.52 2.33
CA ASN A 66 5.48 -28.42 1.32
C ASN A 66 3.97 -28.64 1.53
N GLU A 67 3.50 -28.73 2.77
CA GLU A 67 2.06 -28.84 3.06
C GLU A 67 1.34 -27.56 2.64
N PHE A 68 1.89 -26.39 2.97
CA PHE A 68 1.35 -25.11 2.52
C PHE A 68 1.27 -24.97 1.00
N LEU A 69 2.36 -25.30 0.28
CA LEU A 69 2.40 -25.18 -1.17
C LEU A 69 1.41 -26.11 -1.89
N ASN A 70 0.96 -27.19 -1.25
CA ASN A 70 -0.04 -28.10 -1.80
C ASN A 70 -1.49 -27.66 -1.54
N GLU A 71 -1.72 -26.65 -0.70
CA GLU A 71 -3.07 -26.12 -0.35
C GLU A 71 -3.49 -24.91 -1.20
N LEU A 72 -2.56 -24.31 -1.95
CA LEU A 72 -2.79 -23.19 -2.88
C LEU A 72 -3.21 -23.66 -4.27
#